data_AF-A0A9X8VCN9-F1
#
_entry.id   AF-A0A9X8VCN9-F1
#
_cell.length_a   1.000
_cell.length_b   1.000
_cell.length_c   1.000
_cell.angle_alpha   90.00
_cell.angle_beta   90.00
_cell.angle_gamma   90.00
#
_symmetry.space_group_name_H-M   'P 1'
#
loop_
_entity.id
_entity.type
_entity.pdbx_description
1 polymer ?
#
loop_
_entity_poly.entity_id
_entity_poly.type
_entity_poly.pdbx_seq_one_letter_code
_entity_poly.pdbx_strand_id
1 'polypeptide(L)'
;GAGKSTLLLQVLCKLSEQMKTLYVTGEESLQQVAMRAHRLGLPTGGLNMLSETSIEQICLIAEQEQPKLMVIDSIQVMHMADIQSSPGSVA
;
A
#
# COMPACT_ATOMS: atom_id res chain seq x y z
N GLY A 1 13.74 -8.48 0.59
CA GLY A 1 13.96 -9.94 0.56
C GLY A 1 13.43 -10.73 1.77
N ALA A 2 12.92 -10.09 2.84
CA ALA A 2 12.50 -10.81 4.06
C ALA A 2 11.01 -11.23 4.11
N GLY A 3 10.26 -11.09 3.01
CA GLY A 3 8.84 -11.49 2.96
C GLY A 3 7.82 -10.47 3.51
N LYS A 4 8.25 -9.29 3.98
CA LYS A 4 7.38 -8.22 4.51
C LYS A 4 6.18 -7.90 3.61
N SER A 5 6.43 -7.57 2.34
CA SER A 5 5.38 -7.24 1.36
C SER A 5 4.42 -8.40 1.14
N THR A 6 4.92 -9.64 1.19
CA THR A 6 4.07 -10.83 1.08
C THR A 6 3.17 -10.98 2.30
N LEU A 7 3.71 -10.83 3.51
CA LEU A 7 2.93 -10.87 4.74
C LEU A 7 1.87 -9.77 4.78
N LEU A 8 2.25 -8.53 4.44
CA LEU A 8 1.33 -7.40 4.39
C LEU A 8 0.21 -7.60 3.38
N LEU A 9 0.54 -8.10 2.18
CA LEU A 9 -0.45 -8.42 1.14
C LEU A 9 -1.41 -9.52 1.62
N GLN A 10 -0.91 -10.60 2.23
CA GLN A 10 -1.73 -11.67 2.81
C GLN A 10 -2.69 -11.17 3.89
N VAL A 11 -2.18 -10.33 4.81
CA VAL A 11 -2.97 -9.73 5.89
C VAL A 11 -4.05 -8.81 5.32
N LEU A 12 -3.71 -7.91 4.39
CA LEU A 12 -4.72 -7.00 3.82
C LEU A 12 -5.76 -7.72 2.99
N CYS A 13 -5.38 -8.71 2.17
CA CYS A 13 -6.32 -9.56 1.45
C CYS A 13 -7.34 -10.17 2.41
N LYS A 14 -6.89 -10.74 3.53
CA LYS A 14 -7.79 -11.37 4.49
C LYS A 14 -8.69 -10.37 5.22
N LEU A 15 -8.15 -9.24 5.65
CA LEU A 15 -8.93 -8.21 6.35
C LEU A 15 -9.91 -7.49 5.40
N SER A 16 -9.59 -7.42 4.11
CA SER A 16 -10.45 -6.80 3.10
C SER A 16 -11.83 -7.46 2.96
N GLU A 17 -11.97 -8.72 3.40
CA GLU A 17 -13.26 -9.42 3.45
C GLU A 17 -14.22 -8.85 4.52
N GLN A 18 -13.72 -8.10 5.50
CA GLN A 18 -14.49 -7.64 6.68
C GLN A 18 -14.47 -6.12 6.86
N MET A 19 -13.48 -5.44 6.29
CA MET A 19 -13.27 -4.01 6.45
C MET A 19 -12.65 -3.42 5.20
N LYS A 20 -12.93 -2.14 4.93
CA LYS A 20 -12.30 -1.40 3.84
C LYS A 20 -10.81 -1.25 4.15
N THR A 21 -9.96 -1.82 3.30
CA THR A 21 -8.50 -1.71 3.39
C THR A 21 -7.94 -0.97 2.18
N LEU A 22 -6.73 -0.43 2.30
CA LEU A 22 -6.00 0.20 1.19
C LEU A 22 -4.53 -0.21 1.21
N TYR A 23 -4.07 -0.88 0.16
CA TYR A 23 -2.65 -1.18 -0.05
C TYR A 23 -2.04 -0.13 -0.98
N VAL A 24 -1.14 0.70 -0.46
CA VAL A 24 -0.42 1.70 -1.22
C VAL A 24 0.98 1.19 -1.54
N THR A 25 1.38 1.28 -2.80
CA THR A 25 2.73 0.95 -3.23
C THR A 25 3.34 2.03 -4.11
N GLY A 26 4.64 2.24 -3.93
CA GLY A 26 5.45 3.09 -4.82
C GLY A 26 6.55 2.32 -5.56
N GLU A 27 6.77 1.05 -5.22
CA GLU A 27 7.85 0.23 -5.79
C GLU A 27 7.35 -0.70 -6.92
N GLU A 28 6.16 -1.27 -6.76
CA GLU A 28 5.59 -2.24 -7.69
C GLU A 28 4.37 -1.66 -8.41
N SER A 29 4.14 -2.06 -9.66
CA SER A 29 2.89 -1.75 -10.33
C SER A 29 1.71 -2.54 -9.72
N LEU A 30 0.50 -2.02 -9.85
CA LEU A 30 -0.71 -2.72 -9.39
C LEU A 30 -0.85 -4.11 -10.01
N GLN A 31 -0.44 -4.27 -11.28
CA GLN A 31 -0.45 -5.56 -11.97
C GLN A 31 0.54 -6.55 -11.35
N GLN A 32 1.72 -6.10 -10.92
CA GLN A 32 2.70 -6.94 -10.24
C GLN A 32 2.18 -7.41 -8.88
N VAL A 33 1.55 -6.52 -8.11
CA VAL A 33 0.93 -6.86 -6.82
C VAL A 33 -0.23 -7.85 -7.01
N ALA A 34 -1.11 -7.60 -7.99
CA ALA A 34 -2.22 -8.50 -8.32
C ALA A 34 -1.75 -9.90 -8.74
N MET A 35 -0.71 -9.99 -9.59
CA MET A 35 -0.09 -11.25 -9.99
C MET A 35 0.44 -12.03 -8.79
N ARG A 36 1.03 -11.34 -7.81
CA ARG A 36 1.49 -11.96 -6.56
C ARG A 36 0.33 -12.48 -5.72
N ALA A 37 -0.73 -11.69 -5.55
CA ALA A 37 -1.92 -12.11 -4.82
C ALA A 37 -2.56 -13.35 -5.46
N HIS A 38 -2.65 -13.37 -6.80
CA HIS A 38 -3.16 -14.50 -7.57
C HIS A 38 -2.29 -15.76 -7.39
N ARG A 39 -0.96 -15.62 -7.54
CA ARG A 39 -0.01 -16.73 -7.34
C ARG A 39 -0.05 -17.31 -5.93
N LEU A 40 -0.36 -16.48 -4.92
CA LEU A 40 -0.50 -16.89 -3.53
C LEU A 40 -1.90 -17.45 -3.20
N GLY A 41 -2.84 -17.45 -4.15
CA GLY A 41 -4.21 -17.91 -3.94
C GLY A 41 -5.01 -17.06 -2.96
N LEU A 42 -4.73 -15.75 -2.90
CA LEU A 42 -5.35 -14.86 -1.91
C LEU A 42 -6.72 -14.35 -2.38
N PRO A 43 -7.65 -14.11 -1.45
CA PRO A 43 -8.89 -13.40 -1.77
C PRO A 43 -8.58 -11.93 -2.10
N THR A 44 -8.88 -11.51 -3.32
CA THR A 44 -8.60 -10.13 -3.79
C THR A 44 -9.86 -9.29 -3.99
N GLY A 45 -11.06 -9.87 -3.83
CA GLY A 45 -12.32 -9.20 -4.17
C GLY A 45 -12.64 -7.94 -3.35
N GLY A 46 -12.08 -7.80 -2.15
CA GLY A 46 -12.23 -6.61 -1.31
C GLY A 46 -11.00 -5.70 -1.26
N LEU A 47 -9.89 -6.09 -1.90
CA LEU A 47 -8.62 -5.39 -1.75
C LEU A 47 -8.57 -4.15 -2.64
N ASN A 48 -8.59 -2.96 -2.04
CA ASN A 48 -8.27 -1.73 -2.77
C ASN A 48 -6.76 -1.52 -2.80
N MET A 49 -6.25 -1.09 -3.95
CA MET A 49 -4.84 -0.82 -4.15
C MET A 49 -4.63 0.53 -4.81
N LEU A 50 -3.56 1.22 -4.42
CA LEU A 50 -3.15 2.51 -4.95
C LEU A 50 -1.66 2.45 -5.30
N SER A 51 -1.30 2.92 -6.50
CA SER A 51 0.08 3.11 -6.92
C SER A 51 0.39 4.59 -6.89
N GLU A 52 0.97 5.08 -5.78
CA GLU A 52 1.24 6.50 -5.54
C GLU A 52 2.47 6.64 -4.63
N THR A 53 3.21 7.73 -4.80
CA THR A 53 4.40 8.07 -4.01
C THR A 53 4.31 9.42 -3.32
N SER A 54 3.40 10.32 -3.75
CA SER A 54 3.13 11.58 -3.04
C SER A 54 2.29 11.31 -1.80
N ILE A 55 2.83 11.69 -0.64
CA ILE A 55 2.14 11.56 0.64
C ILE A 55 0.87 12.41 0.65
N GLU A 56 0.89 13.59 0.04
CA GLU A 56 -0.28 14.48 -0.07
C GLU A 56 -1.41 13.82 -0.84
N GLN A 57 -1.12 13.21 -1.99
CA GLN A 57 -2.12 12.47 -2.77
C GLN A 57 -2.65 11.25 -2.01
N ILE A 58 -1.76 10.51 -1.33
CA ILE A 58 -2.16 9.36 -0.50
C ILE A 58 -3.11 9.81 0.62
N CYS A 59 -2.81 10.92 1.30
CA CYS A 59 -3.66 11.47 2.36
C CYS A 59 -5.03 11.92 1.80
N LEU A 60 -5.07 12.63 0.68
CA LEU A 60 -6.32 13.04 0.04
C LEU A 60 -7.20 11.84 -0.32
N ILE A 61 -6.60 10.79 -0.90
CA ILE A 61 -7.31 9.56 -1.23
C ILE A 61 -7.75 8.84 0.05
N ALA A 62 -6.93 8.79 1.10
CA ALA A 62 -7.29 8.17 2.36
C ALA A 62 -8.46 8.90 3.04
N GLU A 63 -8.53 10.22 2.95
CA GLU A 63 -9.65 11.03 3.45
C GLU A 63 -10.95 10.73 2.70
N GLN A 64 -10.89 10.52 1.38
CA GLN A 64 -12.06 10.19 0.56
C GLN A 64 -12.51 8.74 0.77
N GLU A 65 -11.54 7.82 0.77
CA GLU A 65 -11.81 6.39 0.84
C GLU A 65 -12.12 5.93 2.26
N GLN A 66 -11.66 6.65 3.30
CA GLN A 66 -11.84 6.26 4.71
C GLN A 66 -11.53 4.77 4.98
N PRO A 67 -10.36 4.25 4.56
CA PRO A 67 -10.00 2.86 4.85
C PRO A 67 -9.82 2.68 6.35
N LYS A 68 -10.33 1.57 6.90
CA LYS A 68 -10.12 1.23 8.33
C LYS A 68 -8.70 0.73 8.60
N LEU A 69 -8.00 0.26 7.57
CA LEU A 69 -6.58 -0.10 7.62
C LEU A 69 -5.91 0.25 6.29
N MET A 70 -4.80 0.98 6.37
CA MET A 70 -3.97 1.31 5.22
C MET A 70 -2.55 0.76 5.44
N VAL A 71 -1.96 0.21 4.39
CA VAL A 71 -0.55 -0.19 4.36
C VAL A 71 0.19 0.62 3.31
N ILE A 72 1.38 1.08 3.67
CA ILE A 72 2.33 1.74 2.77
C ILE A 72 3.53 0.80 2.56
N ASP A 73 3.70 0.29 1.34
CA ASP A 73 4.83 -0.56 0.95
C ASP A 73 5.55 0.04 -0.28
N SER A 74 6.57 0.87 -0.09
CA SER A 74 7.31 1.14 1.15
C SER A 74 7.48 2.64 1.41
N ILE A 75 7.83 3.00 2.65
CA ILE A 75 8.01 4.41 3.04
C ILE A 75 9.22 5.05 2.34
N GLN A 76 10.21 4.26 1.93
CA GLN A 76 11.47 4.72 1.36
C GLN A 76 11.32 5.48 0.04
N VAL A 77 10.27 5.17 -0.71
CA VAL A 77 9.96 5.79 -2.01
C VAL A 77 8.86 6.86 -1.92
N MET A 78 8.38 7.15 -0.71
CA MET A 78 7.38 8.19 -0.48
C MET A 78 8.05 9.55 -0.40
N HIS A 79 7.37 10.58 -0.92
CA HIS A 79 7.87 11.96 -0.90
C HIS A 79 6.78 12.94 -0.48
N MET A 80 7.20 14.06 0.09
CA MET A 80 6.36 15.21 0.44
C MET A 80 7.05 16.45 -0.11
N ALA A 81 6.33 17.32 -0.81
CA ALA A 81 6.91 18.47 -1.51
C ALA A 81 7.66 19.43 -0.55
N ASP A 82 7.17 19.56 0.68
CA ASP A 82 7.67 20.50 1.68
C ASP A 82 8.79 19.91 2.57
N ILE A 83 9.09 18.61 2.45
CA ILE A 83 10.13 17.95 3.22
C ILE A 83 11.24 17.51 2.27
N GLN A 84 12.28 18.34 2.14
CA GLN A 84 13.56 17.93 1.57
C GLN A 84 14.32 17.01 2.56
N SER A 85 13.73 15.86 2.89
CA SER A 85 14.44 14.82 3.63
C SER A 85 15.02 13.83 2.63
N SER A 86 16.32 13.57 2.72
CA SER A 86 16.97 12.47 2.00
C SER A 86 16.20 11.15 2.25
N PRO A 87 16.00 10.30 1.22
CA PRO A 87 15.31 9.02 1.38
C PRO A 87 15.86 8.22 2.58
N GLY A 88 15.02 7.95 3.58
CA GLY A 88 15.37 7.15 4.76
C GLY A 88 15.73 7.91 6.04
N SER A 89 15.65 9.24 6.09
CA SER A 89 15.83 10.01 7.33
C SER A 89 14.49 10.48 7.90
N VAL A 90 14.14 10.00 9.10
CA VAL A 90 13.14 10.67 9.95
C VAL A 90 13.78 11.91 10.55
N ALA A 91 13.31 13.09 10.16
CA ALA A 91 13.61 14.37 10.81
C ALA A 91 12.32 14.91 11.43
#